data_AF-A0A1J5CYY6-F1
#
_entry.id   AF-A0A1J5CYY6-F1
#
_cell.length_a   1.000
_cell.length_b   1.000
_cell.length_c   1.000
_cell.angle_alpha   90.00
_cell.angle_beta   90.00
_cell.angle_gamma   90.00
#
_symmetry.space_group_name_H-M   'P 1'
#
loop_
_entity.id
_entity.type
_entity.pdbx_description
1 polymer ?
#
loop_
_entity_poly.entity_id
_entity_poly.type
_entity_poly.pdbx_seq_one_letter_code
_entity_poly.pdbx_strand_id
1 'polypeptide(L)' 'MKDEPSIMATEVFRRARDWGYKGSRSAMSVLVKQVRPLPAKEPLVRFEGNSARFARFTVGKISETQAPFV' A
#
# COMPACT_ATOMS: atom_id res chain seq x y z
N MET A 1 4.15 -15.12 1.06
CA MET A 1 3.13 -14.04 0.90
C MET A 1 3.63 -12.69 1.35
N LYS A 2 4.44 -12.59 2.42
CA LYS A 2 5.09 -11.33 2.79
C LYS A 2 6.03 -10.81 1.69
N ASP A 3 6.65 -11.73 0.95
CA ASP A 3 7.67 -11.40 -0.08
C ASP A 3 7.07 -11.12 -1.47
N GLU A 4 5.81 -11.51 -1.71
CA GLU A 4 5.11 -11.35 -2.99
C GLU A 4 3.64 -10.95 -2.76
N PRO A 5 3.33 -9.69 -2.43
CA PRO A 5 1.96 -9.25 -2.17
C PRO A 5 1.08 -9.14 -3.44
N SER A 6 1.71 -9.08 -4.62
CA SER A 6 1.06 -8.84 -5.92
C SER A 6 0.66 -10.11 -6.68
N ILE A 7 1.06 -11.29 -6.21
CA ILE A 7 0.66 -12.59 -6.78
C ILE A 7 -0.85 -12.63 -7.05
N MET A 8 -1.29 -13.25 -8.15
CA MET A 8 -2.73 -13.38 -8.42
C MET A 8 -3.39 -14.35 -7.43
N ALA A 9 -4.61 -14.05 -6.98
CA ALA A 9 -5.35 -14.93 -6.07
C ALA A 9 -5.58 -16.35 -6.64
N THR A 10 -5.59 -16.48 -7.97
CA THR A 10 -5.66 -17.76 -8.68
C THR A 10 -4.42 -18.61 -8.48
N GLU A 11 -3.24 -17.99 -8.52
CA GLU A 11 -1.97 -18.67 -8.31
C GLU A 11 -1.79 -19.07 -6.84
N VAL A 12 -2.28 -18.25 -5.91
CA VAL A 12 -2.39 -18.62 -4.50
C VAL A 12 -3.27 -19.87 -4.34
N PHE A 13 -4.44 -19.90 -4.99
CA PHE A 13 -5.34 -21.04 -4.93
C PHE A 13 -4.68 -22.30 -5.50
N ARG A 14 -3.99 -22.21 -6.64
CA ARG A 14 -3.28 -23.33 -7.26
C ARG A 14 -2.23 -23.93 -6.32
N ARG A 15 -1.36 -23.11 -5.73
CA ARG A 15 -0.34 -23.57 -4.76
C ARG A 15 -0.98 -24.16 -3.50
N ALA A 16 -2.07 -23.57 -3.02
CA ALA A 16 -2.79 -24.11 -1.87
C ALA A 16 -3.39 -25.50 -2.17
N ARG A 17 -3.86 -25.73 -3.40
CA ARG A 17 -4.33 -27.06 -3.85
C ARG A 17 -3.20 -28.08 -3.84
N ASP A 18 -2.01 -27.69 -4.30
CA ASP A 18 -0.81 -28.54 -4.25
C ASP A 18 -0.44 -28.92 -2.81
N TRP A 19 -0.78 -28.08 -1.82
CA TRP A 19 -0.62 -28.35 -0.38
C TRP A 19 -1.82 -29.03 0.28
N GLY A 20 -2.81 -29.48 -0.50
CA GLY A 20 -3.96 -30.24 0.02
C GLY A 20 -5.15 -29.40 0.48
N TYR A 21 -5.22 -28.11 0.12
CA TYR A 21 -6.39 -27.28 0.41
C TYR A 21 -7.66 -27.83 -0.28
N LYS A 22 -8.72 -28.09 0.50
CA LYS A 22 -9.98 -28.66 -0.02
C LYS A 22 -11.11 -27.64 -0.20
N GLY A 23 -10.90 -26.40 0.24
CA GLY A 23 -11.92 -25.35 0.13
C GLY A 23 -12.13 -24.84 -1.29
N SER A 24 -13.19 -24.06 -1.49
CA SER A 24 -13.55 -23.51 -2.79
C SER A 24 -12.62 -22.36 -3.21
N ARG A 25 -12.59 -22.10 -4.53
CA ARG A 25 -11.89 -20.93 -5.11
C ARG A 25 -12.46 -19.60 -4.60
N SER A 26 -13.77 -19.52 -4.37
CA SER A 26 -14.42 -18.32 -3.83
C SER A 26 -13.98 -18.05 -2.39
N ALA A 27 -13.93 -19.07 -1.54
CA ALA A 27 -13.43 -18.94 -0.17
C ALA A 27 -11.97 -18.46 -0.13
N MET A 28 -11.12 -19.00 -1.03
CA MET A 28 -9.73 -18.54 -1.15
C MET A 28 -9.66 -17.06 -1.58
N SER A 29 -10.49 -16.63 -2.53
CA SER A 29 -10.53 -15.23 -2.97
C SER A 29 -10.90 -14.28 -1.83
N VAL A 30 -11.87 -14.64 -1.00
CA VAL A 30 -12.26 -13.87 0.20
C VAL A 30 -11.11 -13.79 1.20
N LEU A 31 -10.47 -14.92 1.51
CA LEU A 31 -9.34 -14.96 2.44
C LEU A 31 -8.18 -14.07 1.96
N VAL A 32 -7.84 -14.16 0.68
CA VAL A 32 -6.78 -13.34 0.08
C VAL A 32 -7.09 -11.84 0.19
N LYS A 33 -8.35 -11.43 0.03
CA LYS A 33 -8.76 -10.02 0.21
C LYS A 33 -8.62 -9.55 1.66
N GLN A 34 -8.90 -10.42 2.63
CA GLN A 34 -8.83 -10.07 4.06
C GLN A 34 -7.39 -9.99 4.58
N VAL A 35 -6.49 -10.82 4.05
CA VAL A 35 -5.10 -10.93 4.55
C VAL A 35 -4.15 -9.97 3.84
N ARG A 36 -4.49 -9.50 2.63
CA ARG A 36 -3.62 -8.56 1.91
C ARG A 36 -3.55 -7.21 2.62
N PRO A 37 -2.35 -6.62 2.74
CA PRO A 37 -2.24 -5.22 3.13
C PRO A 37 -3.07 -4.36 2.19
N LEU A 38 -3.94 -3.51 2.76
CA LEU A 38 -4.64 -2.51 1.97
C LEU A 38 -3.57 -1.61 1.33
N PRO A 39 -3.66 -1.32 0.02
CA PRO A 39 -2.77 -0.35 -0.59
C PRO A 39 -2.89 0.94 0.20
N ALA A 40 -1.75 1.44 0.70
CA ALA A 40 -1.72 2.73 1.36
C ALA A 40 -2.31 3.74 0.38
N LYS A 41 -3.39 4.42 0.78
CA LYS A 41 -3.90 5.54 0.00
C LYS A 41 -2.80 6.58 -0.02
N GLU A 42 -2.18 6.79 -1.17
CA GLU A 42 -1.28 7.91 -1.34
C GLU A 42 -2.09 9.18 -1.05
N PRO A 43 -1.63 10.04 -0.13
CA PRO A 43 -2.34 11.27 0.15
C PRO A 43 -2.32 12.12 -1.13
N LEU A 44 -3.50 12.32 -1.72
CA LEU A 44 -3.71 13.28 -2.80
C LEU A 44 -3.53 14.69 -2.20
N VAL A 45 -2.30 15.19 -2.21
CA VAL A 45 -1.99 16.56 -1.79
C VAL A 45 -2.24 17.49 -2.98
N ARG A 46 -3.34 18.25 -2.93
CA ARG A 46 -3.58 19.36 -3.85
C ARG A 46 -2.81 20.58 -3.32
N PHE A 47 -1.72 20.95 -3.98
CA PHE A 47 -1.03 22.19 -3.70
C PHE A 47 -1.78 23.34 -4.35
N GLU A 48 -2.50 24.14 -3.56
CA GLU A 48 -3.02 25.44 -4.00
C GLU A 48 -2.06 26.53 -3.51
N GLY A 49 -1.33 27.16 -4.44
CA GLY A 49 -0.53 28.36 -4.13
C GLY A 49 0.80 28.46 -4.87
N ASN A 50 0.85 29.38 -5.83
CA ASN A 50 2.00 30.08 -6.44
C ASN A 50 3.42 29.56 -6.11
N SER A 51 3.96 28.77 -7.03
CA SER A 51 5.34 28.61 -7.55
C SER A 51 6.57 29.23 -6.86
N ALA A 52 6.65 29.36 -5.53
CA ALA A 52 7.87 29.90 -4.90
C ALA A 52 8.27 29.31 -3.53
N ARG A 53 7.70 28.18 -3.10
CA ARG A 53 8.20 27.50 -1.89
C ARG A 53 8.11 25.99 -2.05
N PHE A 54 9.14 25.40 -2.63
CA PHE A 54 9.26 23.95 -2.74
C PHE A 54 9.41 23.34 -1.35
N ALA A 55 8.32 22.80 -0.80
CA ALA A 55 8.40 21.86 0.32
C ALA A 55 9.02 20.56 -0.21
N ARG A 56 10.26 20.26 0.18
CA ARG A 56 10.85 18.93 -0.03
C ARG A 56 10.24 18.00 1.02
N PHE A 57 9.42 17.06 0.58
CA PHE A 57 8.89 16.02 1.45
C PHE A 57 9.85 14.82 1.46
N THR A 58 10.63 14.68 2.54
CA THR A 58 11.28 13.42 2.88
C THR A 58 10.40 12.67 3.87
N VAL A 59 10.00 11.45 3.49
CA VAL A 59 9.22 10.55 4.34
C VAL A 59 9.99 10.30 5.65
N GLY A 60 9.47 10.76 6.78
CA GLY A 60 9.92 10.27 8.09
C GLY A 60 9.93 11.24 9.27
N LYS A 61 9.89 12.57 9.11
CA LYS A 61 9.77 13.49 10.27
C LYS A 61 9.44 14.90 9.83
N ILE A 62 8.42 15.49 10.45
CA ILE A 62 8.09 16.90 10.30
C ILE A 62 8.84 17.63 11.42
N SER A 63 9.89 18.36 11.08
CA SER A 63 10.45 19.39 11.98
C SER A 63 10.23 20.74 11.32
N GLU A 64 9.32 21.53 11.90
CA GLU A 64 9.16 22.93 11.52
C GLU A 64 10.45 23.68 11.87
N THR A 65 10.99 24.40 10.90
CA THR A 65 12.04 25.40 11.16
C THR A 65 11.52 26.72 10.61
N GLN A 66 11.12 27.61 11.53
CA GLN A 66 10.91 29.02 11.22
C GLN A 66 12.27 29.66 10.91
N ALA A 67 12.39 30.31 9.76
CA ALA A 67 13.49 31.23 9.48
C ALA A 67 12.99 32.67 9.68
N PRO A 68 13.85 33.58 10.17
CA PRO A 68 13.43 34.91 10.59
C PRO A 68 13.09 35.81 9.40
N PHE A 69 12.21 36.77 9.67
CA PHE A 69 11.85 37.87 8.77
C PHE A 69 13.09 38.60 8.24
N VAL A 70 13.07 38.93 6.95
CA VAL A 70 13.71 40.11 6.35
C VAL A 70 12.71 40.74 5.40
#